data_AF-A0A3R9TEL7-F1
#
_entry.id   AF-A0A3R9TEL7-F1
#
_cell.length_a   1.000
_cell.length_b   1.000
_cell.length_c   1.000
_cell.angle_alpha   90.00
_cell.angle_beta   90.00
_cell.angle_gamma   90.00
#
_symmetry.space_group_name_H-M   'P 1'
#
loop_
_entity.id
_entity.type
_entity.pdbx_description
1 polymer ?
#
loop_
_entity_poly.entity_id
_entity_poly.type
_entity_poly.pdbx_seq_one_letter_code
_entity_poly.pdbx_strand_id
1 'polypeptide(L)'
;MNEQLNATLMSWVQFFNEPLWDFLVIFLLAVGIFYTVLTGAVQIRMFLQSIRVMKSSRTEGEDEHGLTPFQAFVTGLASRVGVGNIAGVAIAIAIGGPGAVFWMWV
;
A
#
# COMPACT_ATOMS: atom_id res chain seq x y z
N MET A 1 24.05 24.10 -24.85
CA MET A 1 23.33 24.90 -23.84
C MET A 1 22.23 24.08 -23.15
N ASN A 2 21.31 23.45 -23.89
CA ASN A 2 20.19 22.69 -23.29
C ASN A 2 20.62 21.45 -22.50
N GLU A 3 21.66 20.72 -22.93
CA GLU A 3 22.11 19.52 -22.21
C GLU A 3 22.79 19.83 -20.87
N GLN A 4 23.56 20.91 -20.80
CA GLN A 4 24.25 21.30 -19.55
C GLN A 4 23.26 21.82 -18.52
N LEU A 5 22.24 22.58 -18.96
CA LEU A 5 21.13 22.98 -18.11
C LEU A 5 20.35 21.75 -17.61
N ASN A 6 19.98 20.83 -18.49
CA ASN A 6 19.27 19.59 -18.11
C ASN A 6 20.08 18.75 -17.13
N ALA A 7 21.39 18.60 -17.34
CA ALA A 7 22.27 17.88 -16.42
C ALA A 7 22.29 18.52 -15.03
N THR A 8 22.40 19.85 -14.96
CA THR A 8 22.35 20.55 -13.67
C THR A 8 21.00 20.37 -12.99
N LEU A 9 19.87 20.54 -13.69
CA LEU A 9 18.53 20.35 -13.13
C LEU A 9 18.32 18.93 -12.62
N MET A 10 18.73 17.91 -13.39
CA MET A 10 18.64 16.51 -12.95
C MET A 10 19.51 16.23 -11.73
N SER A 11 20.70 16.83 -11.62
CA SER A 11 21.55 16.67 -10.43
C SER A 11 20.90 17.24 -9.16
N TRP A 12 20.21 18.38 -9.28
CA TRP A 12 19.43 18.94 -8.17
C TRP A 12 18.26 18.05 -7.80
N VAL A 13 17.51 17.54 -8.79
CA VAL A 13 16.41 16.60 -8.56
C VAL A 13 16.89 15.35 -7.84
N GLN A 14 17.98 14.73 -8.31
CA GLN A 14 18.54 13.52 -7.70
C GLN A 14 19.05 13.77 -6.28
N PHE A 15 19.71 14.91 -6.04
CA PHE A 15 20.19 15.28 -4.70
C PHE A 15 19.08 15.29 -3.64
N PHE A 16 17.89 15.78 -4.00
CA PHE A 16 16.73 15.77 -3.09
C PHE A 16 15.99 14.44 -3.09
N ASN A 17 15.92 13.75 -4.24
CA ASN A 17 15.10 12.55 -4.40
C ASN A 17 15.73 11.32 -3.75
N GLU A 18 17.03 11.08 -3.91
CA GLU A 18 17.71 9.88 -3.40
C GLU A 18 17.52 9.69 -1.88
N PRO A 19 17.77 10.70 -1.02
CA PRO A 19 17.57 10.53 0.42
C PRO A 19 16.12 10.28 0.82
N LEU A 20 15.17 10.80 0.04
CA LEU A 20 13.74 10.62 0.31
C LEU A 20 13.29 9.19 0.04
N TRP A 21 13.74 8.57 -1.05
CA TRP A 21 13.39 7.17 -1.35
C TRP A 21 13.92 6.22 -0.29
N ASP A 22 15.20 6.35 0.06
CA ASP A 22 15.84 5.47 1.04
C ASP A 22 15.22 5.63 2.44
N PHE A 23 15.01 6.89 2.85
CA PHE A 23 14.40 7.18 4.15
C PHE A 23 12.95 6.72 4.22
N LEU A 24 12.16 6.94 3.16
CA LEU A 24 10.73 6.62 3.15
C LEU A 24 10.49 5.12 3.34
N VAL A 25 11.27 4.26 2.69
CA VAL A 25 11.13 2.80 2.84
C VAL A 25 11.38 2.37 4.28
N ILE A 26 12.49 2.82 4.88
CA ILE A 26 12.85 2.48 6.27
C ILE A 26 11.79 3.02 7.24
N PHE A 27 11.34 4.25 7.02
CA PHE A 27 10.34 4.90 7.86
C PHE A 27 8.99 4.17 7.83
N LEU A 28 8.49 3.79 6.64
CA LEU A 28 7.23 3.06 6.51
C LEU A 28 7.30 1.68 7.17
N LEU A 29 8.40 0.95 7.01
CA LEU A 29 8.61 -0.33 7.69
C LEU A 29 8.66 -0.17 9.21
N ALA A 30 9.40 0.83 9.72
CA ALA A 30 9.50 1.11 11.14
C ALA A 30 8.12 1.44 11.75
N VAL A 31 7.33 2.27 11.08
CA VAL A 31 5.97 2.63 11.49
C VAL A 31 5.04 1.41 11.45
N GLY A 32 5.12 0.58 10.41
CA GLY A 32 4.33 -0.65 10.28
C GLY A 32 4.62 -1.65 11.41
N ILE A 33 5.91 -1.88 11.71
CA ILE A 33 6.34 -2.74 12.81
C ILE A 33 5.91 -2.14 14.16
N PHE A 34 6.10 -0.84 14.35
CA PHE A 34 5.71 -0.12 15.57
C PHE A 34 4.22 -0.30 15.87
N TYR A 35 3.33 -0.03 14.91
CA TYR A 35 1.88 -0.22 15.10
C TYR A 35 1.50 -1.69 15.23
N THR A 36 2.20 -2.60 14.55
CA THR A 36 1.98 -4.04 14.71
C THR A 36 2.25 -4.50 16.13
N VAL A 37 3.35 -4.07 16.74
CA VAL A 37 3.69 -4.41 18.14
C VAL A 37 2.72 -3.73 19.10
N LEU A 38 2.46 -2.44 18.92
CA LEU A 38 1.60 -1.64 19.80
C LEU A 38 0.15 -2.16 19.85
N THR A 39 -0.38 -2.60 18.71
CA THR A 39 -1.75 -3.13 18.62
C THR A 39 -1.88 -4.62 18.95
N GLY A 40 -0.77 -5.30 19.28
CA GLY A 40 -0.74 -6.73 19.56
C GLY A 40 -1.07 -7.57 18.33
N ALA A 41 -0.50 -7.20 17.17
CA ALA A 41 -0.74 -7.82 15.86
C ALA A 41 -2.23 -7.98 15.54
N VAL A 42 -3.00 -6.88 15.69
CA VAL A 42 -4.45 -6.86 15.48
C VAL A 42 -4.84 -7.38 14.10
N GLN A 43 -4.02 -7.10 13.09
CA GLN A 43 -4.22 -7.56 11.72
C GLN A 43 -4.23 -9.09 11.58
N ILE A 44 -3.54 -9.83 12.46
CA ILE A 44 -3.56 -11.30 12.49
C ILE A 44 -4.70 -11.78 13.39
N ARG A 45 -4.78 -11.24 14.61
CA ARG A 45 -5.74 -11.65 15.64
C ARG A 45 -7.20 -11.47 15.21
N MET A 46 -7.51 -10.35 14.55
CA MET A 46 -8.89 -10.00 14.19
C MET A 46 -9.24 -10.33 12.74
N PHE A 47 -8.31 -10.84 11.93
CA PHE A 47 -8.53 -11.11 10.51
C PHE A 47 -9.79 -11.95 10.24
N LEU A 48 -9.92 -13.08 10.94
CA LEU A 48 -11.06 -13.99 10.77
C LEU A 48 -12.38 -13.36 11.24
N GLN A 49 -12.33 -12.55 12.30
CA GLN A 49 -13.49 -11.81 12.78
C GLN A 49 -13.94 -10.77 11.76
N SER A 50 -13.01 -10.01 11.19
CA SER A 50 -13.29 -9.04 10.12
C SER A 50 -13.96 -9.70 8.92
N ILE A 51 -13.48 -10.87 8.48
CA ILE A 51 -14.11 -11.64 7.40
C ILE A 51 -15.54 -12.08 7.79
N ARG A 52 -15.75 -12.54 9.03
CA ARG A 52 -17.08 -12.95 9.50
C ARG A 52 -18.07 -11.77 9.45
N VAL A 53 -17.68 -10.61 9.96
CA VAL A 53 -18.52 -9.39 9.96
C VAL A 53 -18.83 -8.92 8.54
N MET A 54 -17.83 -8.89 7.65
CA MET A 54 -18.06 -8.51 6.25
C MET A 54 -18.98 -9.49 5.50
N LYS A 55 -18.96 -10.79 5.86
CA LYS A 55 -19.85 -11.79 5.25
C LYS A 55 -21.28 -11.67 5.78
N SER A 56 -21.47 -11.45 7.09
CA SER A 56 -22.82 -11.29 7.66
C SER A 56 -23.49 -9.98 7.25
N SER A 57 -22.71 -8.92 7.02
CA SER A 57 -23.23 -7.62 6.61
C SER A 57 -23.79 -7.56 5.19
N ARG A 58 -23.79 -8.67 4.44
CA ARG A 58 -24.50 -8.78 3.15
C ARG A 58 -25.97 -9.19 3.31
N THR A 59 -26.39 -9.61 4.51
CA THR A 59 -27.70 -10.24 4.75
C THR A 59 -28.54 -9.47 5.78
N GLU A 60 -27.91 -8.66 6.63
CA GLU A 60 -28.59 -7.85 7.65
C GLU A 60 -28.91 -6.44 7.11
N GLY A 61 -30.17 -6.05 7.21
CA GLY A 61 -30.77 -4.88 6.58
C GLY A 61 -30.22 -3.53 7.08
N GLU A 62 -29.95 -2.69 6.09
CA GLU A 62 -30.36 -1.27 5.97
C GLU A 62 -30.31 -0.40 7.24
N ASP A 63 -29.12 0.07 7.59
CA ASP A 63 -29.00 1.45 8.04
C ASP A 63 -29.29 2.35 6.83
N GLU A 64 -30.46 3.01 6.83
CA GLU A 64 -30.98 3.84 5.72
C GLU A 64 -30.04 5.02 5.35
N HIS A 65 -29.02 5.28 6.17
CA HIS A 65 -28.08 6.40 6.03
C HIS A 65 -26.59 5.98 6.07
N GLY A 66 -26.28 4.68 6.10
CA GLY A 66 -24.91 4.17 6.30
C GLY A 66 -24.40 3.20 5.23
N LEU A 67 -23.08 3.13 5.04
CA LEU A 67 -22.45 2.07 4.25
C LEU A 67 -22.31 0.81 5.11
N THR A 68 -22.67 -0.35 4.56
CA THR A 68 -22.41 -1.62 5.24
C THR A 68 -20.90 -1.88 5.37
N PRO A 69 -20.44 -2.66 6.37
CA PRO A 69 -19.03 -3.08 6.48
C PRO A 69 -18.44 -3.62 5.18
N PHE A 70 -19.20 -4.43 4.43
CA PHE A 70 -18.79 -4.93 3.11
C PHE A 70 -18.67 -3.81 2.07
N GLN A 71 -19.65 -2.89 2.00
CA GLN A 71 -19.59 -1.76 1.08
C GLN A 71 -18.40 -0.84 1.39
N ALA A 72 -18.18 -0.47 2.65
CA ALA A 72 -17.04 0.33 3.07
C ALA A 72 -15.70 -0.34 2.71
N PHE A 73 -15.60 -1.66 2.88
CA PHE A 73 -14.43 -2.43 2.47
C PHE A 73 -14.21 -2.39 0.96
N VAL A 74 -15.24 -2.65 0.15
CA VAL A 74 -15.14 -2.63 -1.32
C VAL A 74 -14.80 -1.23 -1.82
N THR A 75 -15.39 -0.18 -1.26
CA THR A 75 -15.05 1.21 -1.58
C THR A 75 -13.57 1.50 -1.29
N GLY A 76 -13.06 1.06 -0.14
CA GLY A 76 -11.64 1.19 0.20
C GLY A 76 -10.71 0.31 -0.63
N LEU A 77 -11.17 -0.86 -1.10
CA LEU A 77 -10.42 -1.69 -2.05
C LEU A 77 -10.34 -1.03 -3.42
N ALA A 78 -11.46 -0.52 -3.92
CA ALA A 78 -11.53 0.14 -5.22
C ALA A 78 -10.61 1.36 -5.31
N SER A 79 -10.39 2.08 -4.20
CA SER A 79 -9.46 3.23 -4.17
C SER A 79 -7.99 2.82 -4.17
N ARG A 80 -7.66 1.57 -3.82
CA ARG A 80 -6.28 1.08 -3.71
C ARG A 80 -5.89 0.15 -4.84
N VAL A 81 -6.85 -0.57 -5.44
CA VAL A 81 -6.61 -1.49 -6.55
C VAL A 81 -6.80 -0.75 -7.87
N GLY A 82 -5.76 -0.69 -8.69
CA GLY A 82 -5.83 -0.06 -10.00
C GLY A 82 -4.78 -0.59 -10.97
N VAL A 83 -4.86 -0.11 -12.22
CA VAL A 83 -3.93 -0.49 -13.30
C VAL A 83 -2.47 -0.26 -12.90
N GLY A 84 -2.19 0.81 -12.16
CA GLY A 84 -0.86 1.14 -11.65
C GLY A 84 -0.25 0.04 -10.77
N ASN A 85 -1.04 -0.60 -9.89
CA ASN A 85 -0.52 -1.69 -9.06
C ASN A 85 -0.22 -2.93 -9.89
N ILE A 86 -1.05 -3.25 -10.89
CA ILE A 86 -0.81 -4.41 -11.76
C ILE A 86 0.44 -4.18 -12.61
N ALA A 87 0.55 -3.01 -13.25
CA ALA A 87 1.71 -2.65 -14.04
C ALA A 87 2.99 -2.57 -13.19
N GLY A 88 2.89 -1.99 -11.99
CA GLY A 88 4.01 -1.91 -11.03
C GLY A 88 4.51 -3.28 -10.60
N VAL A 89 3.60 -4.22 -10.31
CA VAL A 89 3.96 -5.61 -9.99
C VAL A 89 4.66 -6.28 -11.18
N ALA A 90 4.13 -6.10 -12.40
CA ALA A 90 4.75 -6.66 -13.60
C ALA A 90 6.16 -6.12 -13.84
N ILE A 91 6.37 -4.80 -13.69
CA ILE A 91 7.68 -4.16 -13.81
C ILE A 91 8.64 -4.66 -12.73
N ALA A 92 8.18 -4.74 -11.49
CA ALA A 92 9.01 -5.21 -10.37
C ALA A 92 9.45 -6.67 -10.55
N ILE A 93 8.58 -7.54 -11.06
CA ILE A 93 8.94 -8.93 -11.40
C ILE A 93 9.89 -8.96 -12.60
N ALA A 94 9.63 -8.16 -13.64
CA ALA A 94 10.47 -8.12 -14.83
C ALA A 94 11.91 -7.65 -14.54
N ILE A 95 12.07 -6.66 -13.65
CA ILE A 95 13.38 -6.08 -13.31
C ILE A 95 14.03 -6.81 -12.13
N GLY A 96 13.27 -7.11 -11.07
CA GLY A 96 13.76 -7.68 -9.81
C GLY A 96 13.64 -9.20 -9.68
N GLY A 97 13.03 -9.86 -10.67
CA GLY A 97 12.77 -11.31 -10.65
C GLY A 97 11.60 -11.70 -9.72
N PRO A 98 11.32 -13.01 -9.59
CA PRO A 98 10.18 -13.50 -8.81
C PRO A 98 10.27 -13.18 -7.31
N GLY A 99 11.48 -12.91 -6.79
CA GLY A 99 11.69 -12.50 -5.40
C GLY A 99 11.04 -11.16 -5.03
N ALA A 100 10.71 -10.31 -6.02
CA ALA A 100 9.99 -9.06 -5.79
C ALA A 100 8.63 -9.27 -5.11
N VAL A 101 7.95 -10.38 -5.40
CA VAL A 101 6.63 -10.70 -4.83
C VAL A 101 6.74 -10.95 -3.32
N PHE A 102 7.83 -11.56 -2.85
CA PHE A 102 8.07 -11.78 -1.43
C PHE A 102 8.14 -10.44 -0.68
N TRP A 103 8.93 -9.49 -1.20
CA TRP A 103 9.10 -8.17 -0.60
C TRP A 103 7.87 -7.27 -0.67
N MET A 104 6.91 -7.55 -1.55
CA MET A 104 5.62 -6.84 -1.55
C MET A 104 4.68 -7.32 -0.46
N TRP A 105 4.85 -8.55 0.01
CA TRP A 105 4.01 -9.14 1.04
C TRP A 105 4.52 -8.90 2.46
N VAL A 106 5.85 -8.93 2.63
CA VAL A 106 6.54 -8.66 3.91
C VAL A 106 6.40 -7.20 4.32
#